data_AF-A0AA39DTI1-F1
#
_entry.id   AF-A0AA39DTI1-F1
#
_cell.length_a   1.000
_cell.length_b   1.000
_cell.length_c   1.000
_cell.angle_alpha   90.00
_cell.angle_beta   90.00
_cell.angle_gamma   90.00
#
_symmetry.space_group_name_H-M   'P 1'
#
loop_
_entity.id
_entity.type
_entity.pdbx_description
1 polymer ?
#
loop_
_entity_poly.entity_id
_entity_poly.type
_entity_poly.pdbx_seq_one_letter_code
_entity_poly.pdbx_strand_id
1 'polypeptide(L)'
;MSISAIFGAAVPNRCSTAASFGARKAAPRLGGGAAVIECSSRPQKKATAHHMKTRPRKTQPWDIKRRPTVYAPLPPLPPEWTVVSSDADASDAAVPPPTPQLATE
;
A
#
# COMPACT_ATOMS: atom_id res chain seq x y z
N MET A 1 -30.51 11.99 21.76
CA MET A 1 -30.81 10.65 22.31
C MET A 1 -30.09 10.52 23.63
N SER A 2 -30.77 10.05 24.68
CA SER A 2 -30.31 10.02 26.07
C SER A 2 -30.71 8.69 26.72
N ILE A 3 -29.79 8.03 27.43
CA ILE A 3 -30.05 7.04 28.49
C ILE A 3 -28.89 7.13 29.51
N SER A 4 -29.17 6.93 30.80
CA SER A 4 -28.25 6.99 31.95
C SER A 4 -28.22 5.66 32.75
N ALA A 5 -27.52 5.63 33.91
CA ALA A 5 -27.18 4.46 34.76
C ALA A 5 -25.96 3.65 34.26
N ILE A 6 -25.11 3.04 35.09
CA ILE A 6 -25.34 2.22 36.31
C ILE A 6 -24.43 2.62 37.49
N PHE A 7 -24.86 2.32 38.72
CA PHE A 7 -24.21 2.66 39.99
C PHE A 7 -23.90 1.39 40.83
N GLY A 8 -22.74 1.38 41.52
CA GLY A 8 -22.51 0.60 42.75
C GLY A 8 -21.47 -0.55 42.72
N ALA A 9 -20.43 -0.46 43.58
CA ALA A 9 -19.90 -1.54 44.44
C ALA A 9 -18.57 -1.15 45.17
N ALA A 10 -18.30 -1.80 46.30
CA ALA A 10 -17.10 -1.69 47.16
C ALA A 10 -16.77 -3.08 47.77
N VAL A 11 -15.77 -3.38 48.62
CA VAL A 11 -14.90 -2.62 49.57
C VAL A 11 -13.45 -3.19 49.56
N PRO A 12 -12.44 -2.61 50.24
CA PRO A 12 -11.01 -2.77 49.90
C PRO A 12 -10.22 -3.70 50.85
N ASN A 13 -8.94 -4.02 50.53
CA ASN A 13 -7.92 -4.26 51.56
C ASN A 13 -6.44 -4.26 51.06
N ARG A 14 -5.56 -3.60 51.84
CA ARG A 14 -4.18 -3.97 52.30
C ARG A 14 -3.13 -4.59 51.32
N CYS A 15 -1.80 -4.43 51.50
CA CYS A 15 -0.99 -3.71 52.50
C CYS A 15 0.35 -3.23 51.87
N SER A 16 1.12 -2.45 52.64
CA SER A 16 2.29 -1.67 52.19
C SER A 16 3.53 -2.46 51.80
N THR A 17 4.34 -1.80 50.96
CA THR A 17 5.70 -2.14 50.52
C THR A 17 6.75 -2.17 51.64
N ALA A 18 7.70 -3.11 51.52
CA ALA A 18 9.10 -2.92 51.89
C ALA A 18 9.97 -3.87 51.03
N ALA A 19 11.17 -3.57 50.55
CA ALA A 19 11.95 -2.37 50.23
C ALA A 19 13.35 -2.92 49.83
N SER A 20 14.12 -2.15 49.05
CA SER A 20 15.54 -2.36 48.67
C SER A 20 15.80 -3.09 47.33
N PHE A 21 16.78 -2.71 46.49
CA PHE A 21 17.62 -1.49 46.41
C PHE A 21 17.46 -0.83 45.02
N GLY A 22 17.80 0.46 44.91
CA GLY A 22 17.30 1.30 43.81
C GLY A 22 17.92 1.08 42.43
N ALA A 23 17.07 1.14 41.40
CA ALA A 23 17.46 1.42 40.02
C ALA A 23 16.29 2.06 39.23
N ARG A 24 16.60 3.16 38.53
CA ARG A 24 15.98 3.69 37.29
C ARG A 24 14.43 3.73 37.23
N LYS A 25 13.86 4.94 37.10
CA LYS A 25 12.41 5.23 36.93
C LYS A 25 11.68 4.12 36.14
N ALA A 26 10.90 3.32 36.85
CA ALA A 26 10.16 2.21 36.25
C ALA A 26 9.07 2.74 35.32
N ALA A 27 9.06 2.26 34.08
CA ALA A 27 7.88 2.33 33.24
C ALA A 27 6.84 1.33 33.78
N PRO A 28 5.56 1.70 33.96
CA PRO A 28 4.54 0.74 34.35
C PRO A 28 4.32 -0.23 33.19
N ARG A 29 4.69 -1.50 33.38
CA ARG A 29 4.31 -2.58 32.48
C ARG A 29 3.17 -3.41 33.08
N LEU A 30 2.31 -3.82 32.14
CA LEU A 30 1.50 -5.04 32.15
C LEU A 30 0.06 -4.95 32.69
N GLY A 31 -0.87 -5.40 31.83
CA GLY A 31 -1.98 -6.25 32.25
C GLY A 31 -3.26 -5.57 32.71
N GLY A 32 -4.23 -5.47 31.79
CA GLY A 32 -5.66 -5.38 32.14
C GLY A 32 -6.19 -3.99 32.50
N GLY A 33 -7.21 -3.55 31.77
CA GLY A 33 -8.24 -2.66 32.33
C GLY A 33 -7.83 -1.27 32.82
N ALA A 34 -6.68 -0.73 32.40
CA ALA A 34 -6.38 0.68 32.62
C ALA A 34 -7.40 1.54 31.85
N ALA A 35 -8.45 2.01 32.56
CA ALA A 35 -9.39 2.97 32.03
C ALA A 35 -8.61 4.24 31.67
N VAL A 36 -8.33 4.41 30.37
CA VAL A 36 -7.74 5.63 29.84
C VAL A 36 -8.75 6.73 30.09
N ILE A 37 -8.52 7.55 31.12
CA ILE A 37 -9.36 8.72 31.40
C ILE A 37 -9.13 9.71 30.26
N GLU A 38 -10.00 9.58 29.26
CA GLU A 38 -10.04 10.46 28.10
C GLU A 38 -10.77 11.74 28.50
N CYS A 39 -10.00 12.73 28.97
CA CYS A 39 -10.50 14.09 29.11
C CYS A 39 -11.12 14.53 27.77
N SER A 40 -12.32 15.11 27.81
CA SER A 40 -13.07 15.60 26.65
C SER A 40 -12.34 16.67 25.83
N SER A 41 -11.20 17.16 26.33
CA SER A 41 -10.31 18.14 25.74
C SER A 41 -9.64 17.74 24.40
N ARG A 42 -9.95 16.59 23.78
CA ARG A 42 -9.34 16.19 22.49
C ARG A 42 -9.97 16.95 21.32
N PRO A 43 -9.25 17.83 20.59
CA PRO A 43 -9.84 18.59 19.49
C PRO A 43 -10.18 17.71 18.28
N GLN A 44 -11.36 17.87 17.70
CA GLN A 44 -11.77 17.11 16.52
C GLN A 44 -11.07 17.62 15.26
N LYS A 45 -10.58 16.69 14.42
CA LYS A 45 -10.10 17.04 13.08
C LYS A 45 -11.29 17.34 12.16
N LYS A 46 -11.35 18.57 11.64
CA LYS A 46 -12.31 19.04 10.64
C LYS A 46 -11.58 19.57 9.40
N ALA A 47 -12.33 19.90 8.34
CA ALA A 47 -11.83 20.50 7.10
C ALA A 47 -10.58 19.78 6.56
N THR A 48 -9.56 20.52 6.11
CA THR A 48 -8.32 19.97 5.52
C THR A 48 -7.58 19.03 6.48
N ALA A 49 -7.61 19.28 7.79
CA ALA A 49 -6.97 18.40 8.78
C ALA A 49 -7.64 17.02 8.87
N HIS A 50 -8.94 16.92 8.56
CA HIS A 50 -9.62 15.65 8.36
C HIS A 50 -9.11 14.97 7.09
N HIS A 51 -9.18 15.64 5.93
CA HIS A 51 -8.74 15.08 4.64
C HIS A 51 -7.29 14.57 4.67
N MET A 52 -6.37 15.32 5.29
CA MET A 52 -4.96 14.89 5.44
C MET A 52 -4.79 13.59 6.23
N LYS A 53 -5.69 13.33 7.21
CA LYS A 53 -5.67 12.16 8.09
C LYS A 53 -6.40 10.95 7.48
N THR A 54 -7.50 11.16 6.76
CA THR A 54 -8.34 10.09 6.22
C THR A 54 -8.12 9.77 4.75
N ARG A 55 -7.33 10.58 4.00
CA ARG A 55 -7.04 10.26 2.58
C ARG A 55 -6.46 8.84 2.45
N PRO A 56 -6.99 8.00 1.53
CA PRO A 56 -6.44 6.68 1.27
C PRO A 56 -4.95 6.77 0.91
N ARG A 57 -4.15 5.85 1.46
CA ARG A 57 -2.73 5.68 1.14
C ARG A 57 -2.37 4.20 1.20
N LYS A 58 -1.53 3.76 0.27
CA LYS A 58 -0.78 2.51 0.43
C LYS A 58 0.27 2.75 1.52
N THR A 59 0.19 2.03 2.64
CA THR A 59 1.17 2.11 3.73
C THR A 59 2.25 1.03 3.62
N GLN A 60 1.89 -0.14 3.08
CA GLN A 60 2.77 -1.29 3.06
C GLN A 60 3.80 -1.18 1.92
N PRO A 61 5.12 -1.26 2.20
CA PRO A 61 6.16 -1.08 1.19
C PRO A 61 6.08 -2.05 0.00
N TRP A 62 5.54 -3.26 0.20
CA TRP A 62 5.35 -4.23 -0.88
C TRP A 62 4.27 -3.78 -1.88
N ASP A 63 3.16 -3.21 -1.41
CA ASP A 63 2.05 -2.77 -2.28
C ASP A 63 2.37 -1.46 -3.02
N ILE A 64 3.24 -0.62 -2.43
CA ILE A 64 3.83 0.55 -3.09
C ILE A 64 4.78 0.15 -4.22
N LYS A 65 5.53 -0.96 -4.06
CA LYS A 65 6.54 -1.44 -5.03
C LYS A 65 5.97 -2.26 -6.19
N ARG A 66 4.67 -2.59 -6.18
CA ARG A 66 4.02 -3.31 -7.29
C ARG A 66 4.01 -2.44 -8.56
N ARG A 67 4.34 -3.05 -9.69
CA ARG A 67 4.35 -2.47 -11.03
C ARG A 67 3.54 -3.37 -11.98
N PRO A 68 3.16 -2.89 -13.18
CA PRO A 68 2.57 -3.75 -14.20
C PRO A 68 3.46 -4.96 -14.51
N THR A 69 2.85 -6.11 -14.79
CA THR A 69 3.57 -7.30 -15.25
C THR A 69 4.17 -7.04 -16.63
N VAL A 70 5.45 -7.33 -16.80
CA VAL A 70 6.13 -7.29 -18.10
C VAL A 70 5.95 -8.65 -18.77
N TYR A 71 5.35 -8.66 -19.96
CA TYR A 71 5.25 -9.83 -20.83
C TYR A 71 6.34 -9.78 -21.91
N ALA A 72 6.67 -10.94 -22.49
CA ALA A 72 7.52 -10.99 -23.68
C ALA A 72 6.82 -10.25 -24.84
N PRO A 73 7.58 -9.60 -25.75
CA PRO A 73 7.01 -9.02 -26.96
C PRO A 73 6.38 -10.12 -27.81
N LEU A 74 5.26 -9.81 -28.47
CA LEU A 74 4.62 -10.70 -29.42
C LEU A 74 5.56 -10.91 -30.64
N PRO A 75 5.53 -12.10 -31.28
CA PRO A 75 6.13 -12.26 -32.60
C PRO A 75 5.50 -11.26 -33.61
N PRO A 76 6.20 -10.94 -34.71
CA PRO A 76 5.65 -10.06 -35.74
C PRO A 76 4.33 -10.63 -36.27
N LEU A 77 3.26 -9.84 -36.16
CA LEU A 77 1.94 -10.20 -36.66
C LEU A 77 1.90 -10.05 -38.19
N PRO A 78 1.11 -10.88 -38.90
CA PRO A 78 0.81 -10.66 -40.31
C PRO A 78 0.05 -9.34 -40.52
N PRO A 79 -0.01 -8.80 -41.74
CA PRO A 79 -0.88 -7.66 -42.04
C PRO A 79 -2.36 -8.02 -41.80
N GLU A 80 -3.11 -7.09 -41.18
CA GLU A 80 -4.54 -7.25 -40.88
C GLU A 80 -5.40 -7.52 -42.13
N TRP A 81 -5.00 -6.96 -43.27
CA TRP A 81 -5.60 -7.22 -44.58
C TRP A 81 -4.58 -7.00 -45.71
N THR A 82 -4.80 -7.68 -46.83
CA THR A 82 -4.02 -7.52 -48.07
C THR A 82 -4.97 -7.19 -49.21
N VAL A 83 -4.74 -6.09 -49.94
CA VAL A 83 -5.47 -5.81 -51.18
C VAL A 83 -4.85 -6.63 -52.30
N VAL A 84 -5.66 -7.47 -52.93
CA VAL A 84 -5.30 -8.22 -54.13
C VAL A 84 -5.86 -7.45 -55.33
N SER A 85 -4.99 -6.81 -56.11
CA SER A 85 -5.35 -6.21 -57.39
C SER A 85 -5.56 -7.31 -58.44
N SER A 86 -6.71 -7.34 -59.11
CA SER A 86 -7.06 -8.39 -60.09
C SER A 86 -6.42 -8.24 -61.48
N ASP A 87 -5.49 -7.30 -61.66
CA ASP A 87 -4.88 -6.91 -62.96
C ASP A 87 -3.37 -7.22 -63.05
N ALA A 88 -2.88 -8.23 -62.30
CA ALA A 88 -1.46 -8.57 -62.22
C ALA A 88 -1.16 -10.03 -62.62
N ASP A 89 -1.52 -10.40 -63.86
CA ASP A 89 -0.89 -11.55 -64.54
C ASP A 89 0.43 -11.09 -65.20
N ALA A 90 1.42 -10.73 -64.36
CA ALA A 90 2.79 -10.44 -64.76
C ALA A 90 3.77 -10.36 -63.58
N SER A 91 4.61 -11.40 -63.44
CA SER A 91 6.02 -11.30 -63.02
C SER A 91 6.36 -10.61 -61.68
N ASP A 92 6.22 -11.32 -60.55
CA ASP A 92 7.06 -11.04 -59.37
C ASP A 92 8.41 -11.75 -59.54
N ALA A 93 9.48 -10.96 -59.70
CA ALA A 93 10.83 -11.47 -59.89
C ALA A 93 11.82 -10.72 -58.99
N ALA A 94 12.66 -11.51 -58.31
CA ALA A 94 13.84 -11.12 -57.54
C ALA A 94 13.59 -10.38 -56.20
N VAL A 95 13.56 -11.16 -55.11
CA VAL A 95 14.03 -10.71 -53.79
C VAL A 95 15.55 -10.92 -53.71
N PRO A 96 16.38 -9.86 -53.68
CA PRO A 96 17.76 -9.96 -53.24
C PRO A 96 17.83 -9.94 -51.69
N PRO A 97 18.68 -10.77 -51.06
CA PRO A 97 18.86 -10.71 -49.60
C PRO A 97 19.64 -9.45 -49.19
N PRO A 98 19.33 -8.83 -48.04
CA PRO A 98 20.11 -7.71 -47.53
C PRO A 98 21.51 -8.18 -47.10
N THR A 99 22.55 -7.66 -47.76
CA THR A 99 23.95 -7.87 -47.37
C THR A 99 24.29 -7.09 -46.10
N PRO A 100 24.84 -7.74 -45.05
CA PRO A 100 25.37 -7.01 -43.90
C PRO A 100 26.64 -6.26 -44.33
N GLN A 101 26.64 -4.93 -44.17
CA GLN A 101 27.83 -4.13 -44.50
C GLN A 101 28.94 -4.35 -43.46
N LEU A 102 30.15 -4.52 -43.98
CA LEU A 102 31.40 -4.63 -43.24
C LEU A 102 31.71 -3.29 -42.55
N ALA A 103 31.83 -3.29 -41.22
CA ALA A 103 32.36 -2.15 -40.48
C ALA A 103 33.90 -2.19 -40.50
N THR A 104 34.52 -1.07 -40.89
CA THR A 104 35.97 -0.87 -40.89
C THR A 104 36.37 -0.03 -39.68
N GLU A 105 37.39 -0.51 -38.96
CA GLU A 105 38.19 0.13 -37.90
C GLU A 105 37.46 0.66 -36.64
#